data_AF-A0A9D4URN7-F1
#
_entry.id   AF-A0A9D4URN7-F1
#
_cell.length_a   1.000
_cell.length_b   1.000
_cell.length_c   1.000
_cell.angle_alpha   90.00
_cell.angle_beta   90.00
_cell.angle_gamma   90.00
#
_symmetry.space_group_name_H-M   'P 1'
#
loop_
_entity.id
_entity.type
_entity.pdbx_description
1 polymer ?
#
loop_
_entity_poly.entity_id
_entity_poly.type
_entity_poly.pdbx_seq_one_letter_code
_entity_poly.pdbx_strand_id
1 'polypeptide(L)'
;MTILSLLTSITLSIIVFQAILLLWPGCSVRAQDGFISLDCGAEPSSPTYTDNNGIDWVPDASIMQEGEPVEVGTHSDKLLSRMRLFAGNASKYCYSLSNSMVKSKAFFLVRASFWAGASPLYKPQSVDGSYRFQLLIDADKWTDVKLPFFGNTTWWSHEMYVRAQHDSIDVCLARSSPDGDAPFISTLELRPLPSTLTPTSYMNSTGRDALYLGNRDDYTTAVAEYSFTRYPYDSFDRFWTSFGIAAEYSIITNKSVDGTNSVNLPPGRILQSALTFSTGFQLTLSSGEVGRTYVFVLYFAEINESVTAKGQRTFNIEVNGVLYNTEEPIDVFDRAVGAYEATSYTVIGSPSPNGEIIVNLTTINSSLFPPFVAAVESFLLNNVTSSAFSSSDDG
;
A
#
# COMPACT_ATOMS: atom_id res chain seq x y z
N MET A 1 -13.08 -64.98 1.11
CA MET A 1 -12.32 -63.82 1.62
C MET A 1 -12.67 -63.68 3.09
N THR A 2 -11.75 -64.04 3.97
CA THR A 2 -11.99 -64.14 5.42
C THR A 2 -12.10 -62.75 6.05
N ILE A 3 -12.92 -62.60 7.09
CA ILE A 3 -13.09 -61.32 7.83
C ILE A 3 -11.73 -60.69 8.22
N LEU A 4 -10.73 -61.53 8.47
CA LEU A 4 -9.35 -61.13 8.73
C LEU A 4 -8.69 -60.36 7.56
N SER A 5 -8.95 -60.75 6.30
CA SER A 5 -8.38 -60.06 5.13
C SER A 5 -9.05 -58.71 4.86
N LEU A 6 -10.31 -58.54 5.28
CA LEU A 6 -11.03 -57.28 5.18
C LEU A 6 -10.54 -56.28 6.23
N LEU A 7 -10.32 -56.74 7.47
CA LEU A 7 -9.77 -55.94 8.57
C LEU A 7 -8.34 -55.46 8.29
N THR A 8 -7.49 -56.31 7.70
CA THR A 8 -6.14 -55.91 7.27
C THR A 8 -6.16 -54.88 6.14
N SER A 9 -7.12 -54.98 5.21
CA SER A 9 -7.27 -54.00 4.12
C SER A 9 -7.75 -52.64 4.62
N ILE A 10 -8.67 -52.61 5.59
CA ILE A 10 -9.20 -51.37 6.16
C ILE A 10 -8.14 -50.66 7.01
N THR A 11 -7.38 -51.42 7.81
CA THR A 11 -6.30 -50.86 8.64
C THR A 11 -5.16 -50.29 7.78
N LEU A 12 -4.78 -50.97 6.68
CA LEU A 12 -3.78 -50.44 5.74
C LEU A 12 -4.26 -49.14 5.07
N SER A 13 -5.53 -49.07 4.65
CA SER A 13 -6.10 -47.86 4.05
C SER A 13 -6.18 -46.67 5.01
N ILE A 14 -6.47 -46.90 6.31
CA ILE A 14 -6.50 -45.83 7.32
C ILE A 14 -5.09 -45.31 7.59
N ILE A 15 -4.09 -46.18 7.65
CA ILE A 15 -2.68 -45.78 7.85
C ILE A 15 -2.17 -45.00 6.63
N VAL A 16 -2.51 -45.41 5.41
CA VAL A 16 -2.18 -44.66 4.18
C VAL A 16 -2.87 -43.29 4.16
N PHE A 17 -4.14 -43.20 4.60
CA PHE A 17 -4.87 -41.92 4.65
C PHE A 17 -4.29 -40.96 5.71
N GLN A 18 -3.85 -41.47 6.87
CA GLN A 18 -3.16 -40.66 7.88
C GLN A 18 -1.74 -40.27 7.46
N ALA A 19 -1.02 -41.11 6.71
CA ALA A 19 0.28 -40.76 6.14
C ALA A 19 0.18 -39.72 5.02
N ILE A 20 -0.89 -39.73 4.22
CA ILE A 20 -1.15 -38.73 3.17
C ILE A 20 -1.52 -37.37 3.80
N LEU A 21 -2.25 -37.34 4.92
CA LEU A 21 -2.52 -36.11 5.68
C LEU A 21 -1.26 -35.50 6.34
N LEU A 22 -0.25 -36.32 6.64
CA LEU A 22 1.07 -35.86 7.13
C LEU A 22 2.04 -35.48 6.00
N LEU A 23 1.69 -35.77 4.74
CA LEU A 23 2.45 -35.45 3.53
C LEU A 23 1.84 -34.32 2.71
N TRP A 24 0.73 -33.71 3.15
CA TRP A 24 0.52 -32.32 2.77
C TRP A 24 1.60 -31.52 3.48
N PRO A 25 2.52 -30.85 2.76
CA PRO A 25 2.99 -29.60 3.32
C PRO A 25 1.69 -28.82 3.49
N GLY A 26 1.23 -28.69 4.73
CA GLY A 26 0.49 -27.50 5.08
C GLY A 26 1.33 -26.40 4.45
N CYS A 27 0.78 -25.73 3.45
CA CYS A 27 1.41 -24.56 2.90
C CYS A 27 1.38 -23.57 4.06
N SER A 28 2.30 -23.72 5.01
CA SER A 28 2.91 -22.58 5.64
C SER A 28 3.48 -21.84 4.45
N VAL A 29 2.70 -20.89 3.94
CA VAL A 29 3.23 -19.76 3.19
C VAL A 29 4.18 -19.08 4.17
N ARG A 30 5.39 -19.66 4.33
CA ARG A 30 6.52 -18.97 4.90
C ARG A 30 7.08 -18.18 3.73
N ALA A 31 6.47 -17.04 3.48
CA ALA A 31 6.97 -16.07 2.52
C ALA A 31 6.79 -14.64 3.06
N GLN A 32 7.08 -14.44 4.35
CA GLN A 32 7.45 -13.13 4.90
C GLN A 32 8.96 -12.87 4.68
N ASP A 33 9.59 -13.49 3.67
CA ASP A 33 11.04 -13.40 3.54
C ASP A 33 11.43 -11.92 3.49
N GLY A 34 12.31 -11.52 4.41
CA GLY A 34 12.80 -10.15 4.63
C GLY A 34 11.77 -9.05 4.88
N PHE A 35 10.55 -9.36 5.32
CA PHE A 35 9.70 -8.36 5.98
C PHE A 35 10.38 -7.90 7.28
N ILE A 36 10.25 -6.60 7.60
CA ILE A 36 10.54 -6.06 8.92
C ILE A 36 9.27 -5.38 9.41
N SER A 37 8.76 -5.75 10.58
CA SER A 37 7.58 -5.14 11.19
C SER A 37 7.85 -4.87 12.67
N LEU A 38 7.86 -3.59 13.04
CA LEU A 38 8.20 -3.13 14.38
C LEU A 38 6.94 -2.64 15.10
N ASP A 39 6.66 -3.22 16.26
CA ASP A 39 5.65 -2.75 17.23
C ASP A 39 6.32 -1.68 18.10
N CYS A 40 6.06 -0.41 17.77
CA CYS A 40 6.81 0.71 18.33
C CYS A 40 6.28 1.12 19.71
N GLY A 41 7.18 1.20 20.69
CA GLY A 41 6.83 1.48 22.09
C GLY A 41 6.39 0.22 22.84
N ALA A 42 6.62 -0.97 22.28
CA ALA A 42 6.53 -2.21 23.04
C ALA A 42 7.70 -2.32 24.02
N GLU A 43 7.42 -2.84 25.22
CA GLU A 43 8.46 -3.06 26.23
C GLU A 43 9.56 -4.01 25.71
N PRO A 44 10.84 -3.83 26.09
CA PRO A 44 11.93 -4.69 25.64
C PRO A 44 11.74 -6.18 25.94
N SER A 45 11.00 -6.49 27.01
CA SER A 45 10.66 -7.87 27.41
C SER A 45 9.45 -8.45 26.68
N SER A 46 8.77 -7.66 25.84
CA SER A 46 7.60 -8.13 25.09
C SER A 46 8.03 -9.24 24.13
N PRO A 47 7.26 -10.33 23.99
CA PRO A 47 7.58 -11.35 23.02
C PRO A 47 7.26 -10.86 21.60
N THR A 48 8.04 -11.31 20.62
CA THR A 48 7.63 -11.33 19.21
C THR A 48 6.34 -12.13 19.08
N TYR A 49 5.44 -11.68 18.21
CA TYR A 49 4.17 -12.36 17.96
C TYR A 49 3.78 -12.26 16.48
N THR A 50 2.93 -13.19 16.05
CA THR A 50 2.33 -13.17 14.72
C THR A 50 0.89 -12.64 14.85
N ASP A 51 0.52 -11.67 14.02
CA ASP A 51 -0.85 -11.11 14.01
C ASP A 51 -1.85 -12.02 13.25
N ASN A 52 -3.11 -11.59 13.19
CA ASN A 52 -4.17 -12.32 12.49
C ASN A 52 -4.00 -12.34 10.96
N ASN A 53 -3.19 -11.43 10.41
CA ASN A 53 -2.85 -11.45 8.99
C ASN A 53 -1.73 -12.45 8.71
N GLY A 54 -1.07 -12.97 9.75
CA GLY A 54 0.08 -13.85 9.61
C GLY A 54 1.38 -13.09 9.38
N ILE A 55 1.51 -11.86 9.93
CA ILE A 55 2.73 -11.03 9.91
C ILE A 55 3.40 -11.12 11.27
N ASP A 56 4.72 -11.34 11.28
CA ASP A 56 5.52 -11.36 12.50
C ASP A 56 5.91 -9.93 12.92
N TRP A 57 5.64 -9.59 14.18
CA TRP A 57 5.89 -8.29 14.79
C TRP A 57 6.91 -8.41 15.91
N VAL A 58 7.94 -7.57 15.85
CA VAL A 58 9.04 -7.52 16.84
C VAL A 58 8.97 -6.21 17.60
N PRO A 59 9.16 -6.21 18.94
CA PRO A 59 9.34 -4.98 19.69
C PRO A 59 10.50 -4.14 19.15
N ASP A 60 10.26 -2.85 18.99
CA ASP A 60 11.25 -1.93 18.42
C ASP A 60 12.44 -1.64 19.34
N ALA A 61 12.35 -1.97 20.62
CA ALA A 61 13.37 -1.71 21.65
C ALA A 61 14.75 -2.31 21.35
N SER A 62 14.84 -3.30 20.47
CA SER A 62 16.11 -3.87 20.00
C SER A 62 16.85 -2.98 19.01
N ILE A 63 16.14 -2.05 18.36
CA ILE A 63 16.65 -1.12 17.33
C ILE A 63 16.67 0.30 17.88
N MET A 64 15.65 0.69 18.66
CA MET A 64 15.47 2.03 19.19
C MET A 64 15.48 2.03 20.72
N GLN A 65 16.55 2.60 21.30
CA GLN A 65 16.71 2.73 22.75
C GLN A 65 16.27 4.11 23.27
N GLU A 66 16.02 5.06 22.36
CA GLU A 66 15.56 6.40 22.69
C GLU A 66 14.04 6.49 22.67
N GLY A 67 13.50 7.56 23.26
CA GLY A 67 12.06 7.75 23.39
C GLY A 67 11.42 6.81 24.41
N GLU A 68 10.20 7.15 24.81
CA GLU A 68 9.48 6.45 25.87
C GLU A 68 8.24 5.76 25.30
N PRO A 69 7.89 4.56 25.79
CA PRO A 69 6.62 3.92 25.44
C PRO A 69 5.45 4.69 26.06
N VAL A 70 4.41 4.96 25.27
CA VAL A 70 3.20 5.65 25.70
C VAL A 70 1.97 4.86 25.29
N GLU A 71 1.18 4.45 26.28
CA GLU A 71 -0.15 3.88 26.06
C GLU A 71 -1.13 4.99 25.67
N VAL A 72 -1.77 4.83 24.51
CA VAL A 72 -2.63 5.86 23.89
C VAL A 72 -4.11 5.50 23.90
N GLY A 73 -4.45 4.33 24.46
CA GLY A 73 -5.81 3.87 24.70
C GLY A 73 -6.12 2.57 23.99
N THR A 74 -7.37 2.14 24.07
CA THR A 74 -7.81 0.90 23.42
C THR A 74 -8.13 1.16 21.95
N HIS A 75 -7.41 0.47 21.06
CA HIS A 75 -7.73 0.38 19.64
C HIS A 75 -8.12 -1.05 19.28
N SER A 76 -8.90 -1.25 18.21
CA SER A 76 -9.26 -2.59 17.73
C SER A 76 -8.05 -3.39 17.24
N ASP A 77 -7.09 -2.68 16.66
CA ASP A 77 -5.74 -3.16 16.37
C ASP A 77 -4.81 -2.88 17.56
N LYS A 78 -4.28 -3.93 18.18
CA LYS A 78 -3.36 -3.86 19.32
C LYS A 78 -2.06 -3.11 18.97
N LEU A 79 -1.63 -3.14 17.71
CA LEU A 79 -0.44 -2.41 17.25
C LEU A 79 -0.56 -0.90 17.42
N LEU A 80 -1.78 -0.41 17.55
CA LEU A 80 -2.06 1.00 17.74
C LEU A 80 -2.34 1.31 19.20
N SER A 81 -2.43 0.37 20.14
CA SER A 81 -2.74 0.73 21.54
C SER A 81 -1.63 1.53 22.23
N ARG A 82 -0.43 1.54 21.64
CA ARG A 82 0.78 2.20 22.12
C ARG A 82 1.53 2.89 21.00
N MET A 83 2.44 3.77 21.39
CA MET A 83 3.40 4.43 20.50
C MET A 83 4.73 4.64 21.24
N ARG A 84 5.81 4.81 20.49
CA ARG A 84 7.05 5.39 21.02
C ARG A 84 7.05 6.90 20.83
N LEU A 85 7.25 7.64 21.91
CA LEU A 85 7.27 9.11 21.94
C LEU A 85 8.69 9.64 22.11
N PHE A 86 9.10 10.55 21.22
CA PHE A 86 10.44 11.14 21.21
C PHE A 86 10.44 12.57 21.78
N ALA A 87 10.31 12.67 23.10
CA ALA A 87 10.26 13.97 23.80
C ALA A 87 11.64 14.60 24.07
N GLY A 88 12.75 13.87 23.87
CA GLY A 88 14.11 14.34 24.14
C GLY A 88 14.56 15.48 23.21
N ASN A 89 15.80 15.94 23.38
CA ASN A 89 16.34 17.12 22.69
C ASN A 89 17.19 16.82 21.45
N ALA A 90 17.28 15.56 21.02
CA ALA A 90 17.97 15.21 19.79
C ALA A 90 17.32 15.88 18.57
N SER A 91 18.13 16.20 17.56
CA SER A 91 17.64 16.81 16.32
C SER A 91 16.76 15.85 15.50
N LYS A 92 17.06 14.54 15.54
CA LYS A 92 16.29 13.46 14.92
C LYS A 92 16.51 12.13 15.64
N TYR A 93 15.57 11.20 15.48
CA TYR A 93 15.62 9.82 15.98
C TYR A 93 15.45 8.87 14.80
N CYS A 94 16.42 7.98 14.56
CA CYS A 94 16.48 7.17 13.33
C CYS A 94 16.44 5.68 13.61
N TYR A 95 15.48 4.97 13.01
CA TYR A 95 15.47 3.52 12.93
C TYR A 95 16.34 3.08 11.76
N SER A 96 17.38 2.29 12.03
CA SER A 96 18.17 1.68 10.95
C SER A 96 17.62 0.30 10.61
N LEU A 97 16.95 0.19 9.47
CA LEU A 97 16.31 -1.03 9.00
C LEU A 97 17.28 -1.81 8.12
N SER A 98 17.68 -3.00 8.57
CA SER A 98 18.58 -3.88 7.81
C SER A 98 18.21 -5.35 8.02
N ASN A 99 18.40 -6.15 6.95
CA ASN A 99 18.37 -7.61 6.98
C ASN A 99 19.16 -8.14 5.77
N SER A 100 19.12 -9.45 5.52
CA SER A 100 19.83 -10.08 4.39
C SER A 100 19.40 -9.56 3.01
N MET A 101 18.19 -9.00 2.89
CA MET A 101 17.63 -8.51 1.62
C MET A 101 17.79 -7.02 1.40
N VAL A 102 17.98 -6.23 2.46
CA VAL A 102 18.32 -4.80 2.33
C VAL A 102 19.73 -4.68 1.75
N LYS A 103 19.79 -4.46 0.44
CA LYS A 103 21.00 -4.33 -0.35
C LYS A 103 20.86 -3.17 -1.31
N SER A 104 21.98 -2.54 -1.63
CA SER A 104 22.02 -1.46 -2.61
C SER A 104 21.27 -1.85 -3.89
N LYS A 105 20.42 -0.94 -4.39
CA LYS A 105 19.54 -1.06 -5.55
C LYS A 105 18.30 -1.96 -5.38
N ALA A 106 18.11 -2.65 -4.25
CA ALA A 106 16.87 -3.36 -3.98
C ALA A 106 15.73 -2.37 -3.67
N PHE A 107 14.50 -2.76 -3.98
CA PHE A 107 13.31 -1.92 -3.82
C PHE A 107 12.50 -2.34 -2.62
N PHE A 108 11.95 -1.35 -1.91
CA PHE A 108 11.14 -1.58 -0.73
C PHE A 108 9.94 -0.63 -0.68
N LEU A 109 8.83 -1.09 -0.12
CA LEU A 109 7.81 -0.23 0.46
C LEU A 109 8.17 -0.03 1.93
N VAL A 110 8.29 1.22 2.33
CA VAL A 110 8.44 1.65 3.72
C VAL A 110 7.12 2.27 4.16
N ARG A 111 6.63 1.85 5.32
CA ARG A 111 5.39 2.38 5.91
C ARG A 111 5.62 2.74 7.37
N ALA A 112 5.32 3.98 7.73
CA ALA A 112 5.26 4.43 9.11
C ALA A 112 3.81 4.76 9.46
N SER A 113 3.32 4.20 10.58
CA SER A 113 1.95 4.44 11.05
C SER A 113 1.92 5.15 12.39
N PHE A 114 0.89 5.97 12.56
CA PHE A 114 0.76 6.92 13.66
C PHE A 114 -0.65 6.91 14.21
N TRP A 115 -0.77 6.68 15.52
CA TRP A 115 -1.99 6.91 16.27
C TRP A 115 -1.65 7.43 17.66
N ALA A 116 -2.15 8.63 17.98
CA ALA A 116 -1.99 9.26 19.28
C ALA A 116 -3.14 8.92 20.25
N GLY A 117 -4.13 8.16 19.78
CA GLY A 117 -5.34 7.79 20.51
C GLY A 117 -6.09 8.99 21.07
N ALA A 118 -6.85 8.74 22.16
CA ALA A 118 -7.64 9.75 22.85
C ALA A 118 -7.02 10.19 24.20
N SER A 119 -5.75 9.83 24.43
CA SER A 119 -5.09 10.09 25.71
C SER A 119 -5.04 11.59 26.00
N PRO A 120 -5.57 12.05 27.16
CA PRO A 120 -5.52 13.47 27.50
C PRO A 120 -4.12 13.94 27.90
N LEU A 121 -3.19 13.00 28.12
CA LEU A 121 -1.81 13.26 28.57
C LEU A 121 -0.89 13.71 27.43
N TYR A 122 -1.26 13.39 26.19
CA TYR A 122 -0.52 13.77 25.01
C TYR A 122 -1.42 14.61 24.12
N LYS A 123 -1.07 15.88 23.95
CA LYS A 123 -1.83 16.85 23.16
C LYS A 123 -0.90 17.61 22.24
N PRO A 124 -1.36 17.97 21.03
CA PRO A 124 -0.58 18.81 20.16
C PRO A 124 -0.40 20.20 20.78
N GLN A 125 0.77 20.78 20.57
CA GLN A 125 1.11 22.14 20.96
C GLN A 125 0.66 23.16 19.90
N SER A 126 0.40 22.71 18.69
CA SER A 126 -0.02 23.59 17.59
C SER A 126 -1.41 24.21 17.85
N VAL A 127 -1.58 25.44 17.37
CA VAL A 127 -2.83 26.22 17.53
C VAL A 127 -4.01 25.57 16.81
N ASP A 128 -3.75 24.86 15.69
CA ASP A 128 -4.79 24.16 14.95
C ASP A 128 -5.12 22.77 15.53
N GLY A 129 -4.52 22.40 16.66
CA GLY A 129 -4.78 21.14 17.34
C GLY A 129 -4.32 19.93 16.53
N SER A 130 -3.26 20.07 15.74
CA SER A 130 -2.65 18.97 14.97
C SER A 130 -1.24 18.64 15.43
N TYR A 131 -0.87 17.37 15.48
CA TYR A 131 0.51 16.97 15.70
C TYR A 131 1.32 17.25 14.44
N ARG A 132 2.47 17.91 14.58
CA ARG A 132 3.36 18.29 13.48
C ARG A 132 4.80 17.94 13.75
N PHE A 133 5.35 17.06 12.92
CA PHE A 133 6.76 16.68 12.92
C PHE A 133 7.18 16.23 11.52
N GLN A 134 8.45 15.93 11.33
CA GLN A 134 9.02 15.50 10.06
C GLN A 134 9.32 14.02 10.06
N LEU A 135 9.06 13.39 8.92
CA LEU A 135 9.52 12.06 8.58
C LEU A 135 10.58 12.19 7.50
N LEU A 136 11.69 11.49 7.67
CA LEU A 136 12.81 11.45 6.74
C LEU A 136 13.17 10.00 6.45
N ILE A 137 13.78 9.80 5.29
CA ILE A 137 14.35 8.54 4.88
C ILE A 137 15.77 8.78 4.41
N ASP A 138 16.71 8.08 5.03
CA ASP A 138 18.13 8.37 5.00
C ASP A 138 18.40 9.86 5.35
N ALA A 139 18.94 10.63 4.40
CA ALA A 139 19.17 12.07 4.55
C ALA A 139 18.03 12.94 4.00
N ASP A 140 17.07 12.34 3.28
CA ASP A 140 16.07 13.06 2.52
C ASP A 140 14.76 13.22 3.30
N LYS A 141 14.15 14.40 3.16
CA LYS A 141 12.81 14.63 3.69
C LYS A 141 11.80 13.75 2.95
N TRP A 142 11.08 12.93 3.70
CA TRP A 142 9.97 12.14 3.18
C TRP A 142 8.69 12.98 3.21
N THR A 143 8.25 13.45 4.37
CA THR A 143 7.03 14.27 4.49
C THR A 143 7.01 15.08 5.79
N ASP A 144 6.21 16.16 5.82
CA ASP A 144 5.73 16.73 7.08
C ASP A 144 4.50 15.95 7.52
N VAL A 145 4.58 15.30 8.67
CA VAL A 145 3.45 14.61 9.29
C VAL A 145 2.53 15.66 9.90
N LYS A 146 1.24 15.62 9.55
CA LYS A 146 0.20 16.47 10.13
C LYS A 146 -1.02 15.63 10.50
N LEU A 147 -1.24 15.41 11.80
CA LEU A 147 -2.30 14.53 12.31
C LEU A 147 -3.29 15.34 13.16
N PRO A 148 -4.59 15.38 12.83
CA PRO A 148 -5.57 16.08 13.66
C PRO A 148 -5.78 15.34 14.99
N PHE A 149 -5.88 16.08 16.10
CA PHE A 149 -6.20 15.50 17.41
C PHE A 149 -7.67 15.10 17.55
N PHE A 150 -8.56 15.76 16.82
CA PHE A 150 -10.02 15.55 16.90
C PHE A 150 -10.46 14.48 15.88
N GLY A 151 -10.19 13.22 16.20
CA GLY A 151 -10.54 12.09 15.33
C GLY A 151 -10.02 10.77 15.90
N ASN A 152 -10.56 10.36 17.04
CA ASN A 152 -10.08 9.25 17.86
C ASN A 152 -10.24 7.84 17.24
N THR A 153 -10.72 7.72 16.00
CA THR A 153 -10.98 6.42 15.35
C THR A 153 -10.05 6.09 14.20
N THR A 154 -9.30 7.05 13.68
CA THR A 154 -8.51 6.85 12.45
C THR A 154 -7.03 6.94 12.77
N TRP A 155 -6.27 5.97 12.32
CA TRP A 155 -4.81 6.00 12.34
C TRP A 155 -4.32 6.45 10.97
N TRP A 156 -3.13 7.02 10.91
CA TRP A 156 -2.54 7.50 9.66
C TRP A 156 -1.31 6.71 9.31
N SER A 157 -1.15 6.39 8.03
CA SER A 157 0.12 5.90 7.50
C SER A 157 0.66 6.82 6.42
N HIS A 158 1.99 6.88 6.36
CA HIS A 158 2.70 7.35 5.19
C HIS A 158 3.41 6.14 4.57
N GLU A 159 3.23 5.97 3.26
CA GLU A 159 3.92 4.95 2.48
C GLU A 159 4.84 5.58 1.42
N MET A 160 6.00 4.96 1.23
CA MET A 160 6.96 5.36 0.22
C MET A 160 7.65 4.14 -0.38
N TYR A 161 7.85 4.20 -1.69
CA TYR A 161 8.62 3.23 -2.44
C TYR A 161 10.03 3.77 -2.55
N VAL A 162 11.02 2.98 -2.12
CA VAL A 162 12.42 3.39 -2.10
C VAL A 162 13.30 2.38 -2.79
N ARG A 163 14.33 2.89 -3.44
CA ARG A 163 15.52 2.13 -3.83
C ARG A 163 16.55 2.30 -2.72
N ALA A 164 16.91 1.20 -2.06
CA ALA A 164 17.96 1.22 -1.05
C ALA A 164 19.28 1.69 -1.66
N GLN A 165 19.92 2.68 -1.04
CA GLN A 165 21.23 3.18 -1.47
C GLN A 165 22.36 2.31 -0.90
N HIS A 166 22.15 1.77 0.30
CA HIS A 166 23.12 0.99 1.06
C HIS A 166 22.49 -0.33 1.56
N ASP A 167 23.18 -0.99 2.50
CA ASP A 167 22.74 -2.24 3.14
C ASP A 167 21.81 -1.99 4.36
N SER A 168 21.38 -0.74 4.54
CA SER A 168 20.37 -0.30 5.50
C SER A 168 19.52 0.81 4.86
N ILE A 169 18.32 1.00 5.41
CA ILE A 169 17.44 2.15 5.14
C ILE A 169 17.17 2.80 6.50
N ASP A 170 17.51 4.07 6.66
CA ASP A 170 17.26 4.80 7.89
C ASP A 170 15.92 5.54 7.81
N VAL A 171 15.01 5.31 8.75
CA VAL A 171 13.75 6.07 8.85
C VAL A 171 13.82 6.96 10.08
N CYS A 172 13.87 8.28 9.87
CA CYS A 172 14.09 9.23 10.93
C CYS A 172 12.84 10.10 11.20
N LEU A 173 12.64 10.43 12.48
CA LEU A 173 11.64 11.36 12.93
C LEU A 173 12.32 12.58 13.56
N ALA A 174 11.86 13.79 13.22
CA ALA A 174 12.43 15.03 13.74
C ALA A 174 11.33 16.05 14.04
N ARG A 175 11.55 16.96 15.00
CA ARG A 175 10.62 18.07 15.20
C ARG A 175 10.63 18.99 13.99
N SER A 176 9.48 19.57 13.63
CA SER A 176 9.41 20.56 12.55
C SER A 176 10.08 21.90 12.91
N SER A 177 10.25 22.18 14.20
CA SER A 177 10.94 23.34 14.75
C SER A 177 11.36 23.05 16.21
N PRO A 178 12.20 23.88 16.84
CA PRO A 178 12.55 23.72 18.26
C PRO A 178 11.33 23.66 19.20
N ASP A 179 10.28 24.43 18.86
CA ASP A 179 8.99 24.46 19.60
C ASP A 179 7.92 23.55 18.96
N GLY A 180 8.31 22.66 18.05
CA GLY A 180 7.41 21.74 17.37
C GLY A 180 6.97 20.57 18.27
N ASP A 181 5.95 19.85 17.84
CA ASP A 181 5.48 18.67 18.56
C ASP A 181 6.57 17.60 18.64
N ALA A 182 6.61 16.88 19.75
CA ALA A 182 7.46 15.70 19.86
C ALA A 182 7.03 14.66 18.79
N PRO A 183 7.96 14.09 18.02
CA PRO A 183 7.61 13.04 17.09
C PRO A 183 7.21 11.77 17.84
N PHE A 184 6.34 10.96 17.24
CA PHE A 184 5.98 9.65 17.74
C PHE A 184 5.73 8.68 16.60
N ILE A 185 5.72 7.38 16.86
CA ILE A 185 5.44 6.34 15.87
C ILE A 185 4.80 5.13 16.55
N SER A 186 3.82 4.51 15.88
CA SER A 186 3.11 3.32 16.37
C SER A 186 3.60 2.04 15.70
N THR A 187 3.79 2.07 14.37
CA THR A 187 4.39 0.95 13.64
C THR A 187 5.39 1.43 12.61
N LEU A 188 6.40 0.60 12.34
CA LEU A 188 7.33 0.78 11.23
C LEU A 188 7.49 -0.54 10.47
N GLU A 189 7.23 -0.50 9.16
CA GLU A 189 7.12 -1.66 8.30
C GLU A 189 8.00 -1.50 7.05
N LEU A 190 8.75 -2.55 6.69
CA LEU A 190 9.53 -2.66 5.46
C LEU A 190 9.08 -3.90 4.67
N ARG A 191 8.75 -3.73 3.40
CA ARG A 191 8.31 -4.80 2.49
C ARG A 191 9.21 -4.84 1.26
N PRO A 192 9.93 -5.94 0.99
CA PRO A 192 10.69 -6.11 -0.24
C PRO A 192 9.78 -6.08 -1.47
N LEU A 193 10.22 -5.39 -2.52
CA LEU A 193 9.48 -5.25 -3.79
C LEU A 193 10.32 -5.79 -4.96
N PRO A 194 9.72 -6.55 -5.89
CA PRO A 194 10.41 -6.98 -7.09
C PRO A 194 10.58 -5.79 -8.06
N SER A 195 11.71 -5.75 -8.76
CA SER A 195 12.02 -4.71 -9.77
C SER A 195 11.05 -4.64 -10.96
N THR A 196 10.17 -5.64 -11.07
CA THR A 196 9.13 -5.77 -12.11
C THR A 196 7.80 -5.13 -11.72
N LEU A 197 7.62 -4.62 -10.48
CA LEU A 197 6.42 -3.85 -10.15
C LEU A 197 6.39 -2.56 -10.95
N THR A 198 5.22 -2.14 -11.44
CA THR A 198 5.04 -0.89 -12.19
C THR A 198 5.75 0.31 -11.53
N PRO A 199 5.57 0.62 -10.22
CA PRO A 199 6.29 1.73 -9.59
C PRO A 199 7.82 1.54 -9.60
N THR A 200 8.33 0.35 -9.32
CA THR A 200 9.78 0.08 -9.31
C THR A 200 10.40 0.07 -10.71
N SER A 201 9.66 -0.41 -11.72
CA SER A 201 10.04 -0.37 -13.13
C SER A 201 10.10 1.07 -13.62
N TYR A 202 9.13 1.91 -13.22
CA TYR A 202 9.17 3.35 -13.46
C TYR A 202 10.38 4.01 -12.78
N MET A 203 10.67 3.69 -11.52
CA MET A 203 11.88 4.17 -10.83
C MET A 203 13.17 3.77 -11.55
N ASN A 204 13.22 2.56 -12.11
CA ASN A 204 14.34 2.09 -12.93
C ASN A 204 14.49 2.86 -14.23
N SER A 205 13.42 3.02 -15.00
CA SER A 205 13.47 3.68 -16.31
C SER A 205 13.72 5.18 -16.21
N THR A 206 13.33 5.81 -15.09
CA THR A 206 13.48 7.26 -14.87
C THR A 206 14.66 7.63 -13.97
N GLY A 207 15.40 6.65 -13.45
CA GLY A 207 16.52 6.88 -12.54
C GLY A 207 16.11 7.51 -11.20
N ARG A 208 14.86 7.35 -10.76
CA ARG A 208 14.38 7.84 -9.47
C ARG A 208 14.67 6.84 -8.37
N ASP A 209 14.96 7.34 -7.17
CA ASP A 209 15.21 6.51 -5.99
C ASP A 209 14.01 6.43 -5.04
N ALA A 210 12.97 7.23 -5.29
CA ALA A 210 11.84 7.41 -4.41
C ALA A 210 10.53 7.70 -5.16
N LEU A 211 9.42 7.11 -4.71
CA LEU A 211 8.06 7.51 -5.06
C LEU A 211 7.20 7.57 -3.80
N TYR A 212 6.53 8.70 -3.56
CA TYR A 212 5.61 8.85 -2.43
C TYR A 212 4.22 8.33 -2.83
N LEU A 213 3.58 7.51 -2.00
CA LEU A 213 2.21 7.09 -2.27
C LEU A 213 1.23 8.23 -2.00
N GLY A 214 0.52 8.68 -3.03
CA GLY A 214 -0.59 9.62 -2.86
C GLY A 214 -1.83 8.91 -2.31
N ASN A 215 -2.36 7.95 -3.06
CA ASN A 215 -3.48 7.11 -2.67
C ASN A 215 -3.39 5.72 -3.30
N ARG A 216 -3.99 4.74 -2.63
CA ARG A 216 -4.18 3.39 -3.16
C ARG A 216 -5.61 2.96 -2.85
N ASP A 217 -6.45 3.09 -3.85
CA ASP A 217 -7.88 2.95 -3.72
C ASP A 217 -8.35 1.71 -4.47
N ASP A 218 -9.22 0.94 -3.81
CA ASP A 218 -10.06 -0.04 -4.49
C ASP A 218 -11.48 0.51 -4.68
N TYR A 219 -12.04 0.22 -5.85
CA TYR A 219 -13.41 0.55 -6.22
C TYR A 219 -14.24 -0.74 -6.18
N THR A 220 -14.16 -1.45 -5.04
CA THR A 220 -14.95 -2.66 -4.77
C THR A 220 -16.25 -2.34 -4.04
N THR A 221 -17.24 -3.20 -4.22
CA THR A 221 -18.47 -3.22 -3.41
C THR A 221 -18.40 -4.22 -2.26
N ALA A 222 -17.30 -4.97 -2.14
CA ALA A 222 -17.22 -6.17 -1.31
C ALA A 222 -16.84 -5.90 0.16
N VAL A 223 -16.52 -4.67 0.52
CA VAL A 223 -16.08 -4.33 1.87
C VAL A 223 -16.75 -3.04 2.36
N ALA A 224 -16.88 -2.89 3.68
CA ALA A 224 -17.43 -1.68 4.26
C ALA A 224 -16.58 -0.46 3.85
N GLU A 225 -17.22 0.69 3.65
CA GLU A 225 -16.55 1.96 3.40
C GLU A 225 -15.43 2.18 4.45
N TYR A 226 -14.25 2.60 3.99
CA TYR A 226 -13.04 2.81 4.82
C TYR A 226 -12.40 1.57 5.46
N SER A 227 -12.80 0.36 5.06
CA SER A 227 -11.97 -0.82 5.30
C SER A 227 -10.86 -0.93 4.25
N PHE A 228 -9.83 -1.73 4.54
CA PHE A 228 -8.73 -1.93 3.60
C PHE A 228 -8.39 -3.41 3.42
N THR A 229 -7.88 -3.75 2.24
CA THR A 229 -7.28 -5.05 1.93
C THR A 229 -5.76 -4.95 2.02
N ARG A 230 -5.13 -5.92 2.69
CA ARG A 230 -3.66 -6.10 2.78
C ARG A 230 -3.29 -7.58 2.75
N TYR A 231 -2.08 -7.93 3.18
CA TYR A 231 -1.68 -9.32 3.41
C TYR A 231 -2.72 -10.09 4.27
N PRO A 232 -2.99 -11.39 4.00
CA PRO A 232 -2.35 -12.25 3.00
C PRO A 232 -2.93 -12.14 1.58
N TYR A 233 -3.92 -11.26 1.36
CA TYR A 233 -4.52 -11.09 0.03
C TYR A 233 -3.62 -10.31 -0.93
N ASP A 234 -2.80 -9.39 -0.40
CA ASP A 234 -1.73 -8.72 -1.12
C ASP A 234 -0.37 -9.24 -0.64
N SER A 235 0.40 -9.89 -1.53
CA SER A 235 1.71 -10.46 -1.18
C SER A 235 2.78 -9.41 -0.85
N PHE A 236 2.59 -8.16 -1.29
CA PHE A 236 3.46 -7.03 -0.96
C PHE A 236 2.94 -6.25 0.24
N ASP A 237 1.86 -6.72 0.86
CA ASP A 237 1.25 -6.13 2.04
C ASP A 237 0.89 -4.64 1.87
N ARG A 238 0.51 -4.24 0.65
CA ARG A 238 0.02 -2.90 0.33
C ARG A 238 -1.35 -2.67 0.94
N PHE A 239 -1.62 -1.45 1.41
CA PHE A 239 -2.95 -1.08 1.89
C PHE A 239 -3.79 -0.56 0.74
N TRP A 240 -4.79 -1.34 0.34
CA TRP A 240 -5.83 -0.95 -0.60
C TRP A 240 -7.03 -0.48 0.19
N THR A 241 -7.30 0.82 0.15
CA THR A 241 -8.41 1.42 0.90
C THR A 241 -9.66 1.41 0.04
N SER A 242 -10.79 0.98 0.62
CA SER A 242 -12.04 0.99 -0.12
C SER A 242 -12.62 2.38 -0.21
N PHE A 243 -12.68 2.89 -1.43
CA PHE A 243 -13.20 4.21 -1.73
C PHE A 243 -14.67 4.08 -2.12
N GLY A 244 -15.53 4.19 -1.11
CA GLY A 244 -16.98 4.04 -1.26
C GLY A 244 -17.61 5.21 -2.01
N ILE A 245 -17.57 5.17 -3.33
CA ILE A 245 -18.37 6.08 -4.16
C ILE A 245 -19.75 5.47 -4.31
N ALA A 246 -20.79 6.29 -4.18
CA ALA A 246 -22.15 5.92 -4.59
C ALA A 246 -22.18 5.69 -6.10
N ALA A 247 -21.91 4.46 -6.53
CA ALA A 247 -21.93 4.08 -7.93
C ALA A 247 -23.37 3.94 -8.45
N GLU A 248 -23.56 4.24 -9.73
CA GLU A 248 -24.83 3.97 -10.41
C GLU A 248 -25.05 2.47 -10.58
N TYR A 249 -23.98 1.74 -10.92
CA TYR A 249 -23.98 0.28 -11.01
C TYR A 249 -22.66 -0.30 -10.50
N SER A 250 -22.74 -1.56 -10.07
CA SER A 250 -21.57 -2.37 -9.75
C SER A 250 -21.58 -3.66 -10.57
N ILE A 251 -20.39 -4.11 -10.95
CA ILE A 251 -20.17 -5.40 -11.60
C ILE A 251 -19.38 -6.25 -10.62
N ILE A 252 -19.84 -7.48 -10.38
CA ILE A 252 -19.22 -8.42 -9.44
C ILE A 252 -19.14 -9.78 -10.11
N THR A 253 -18.03 -10.49 -9.91
CA THR A 253 -17.89 -11.89 -10.32
C THR A 253 -17.30 -12.74 -9.20
N ASN A 254 -17.57 -14.05 -9.25
CA ASN A 254 -16.92 -15.05 -8.39
C ASN A 254 -15.82 -15.84 -9.11
N LYS A 255 -15.62 -15.59 -10.41
CA LYS A 255 -14.56 -16.22 -11.19
C LYS A 255 -13.20 -15.68 -10.76
N SER A 256 -12.18 -16.54 -10.76
CA SER A 256 -10.82 -16.07 -10.53
C SER A 256 -10.49 -14.99 -11.55
N VAL A 257 -9.90 -13.90 -11.08
CA VAL A 257 -9.33 -12.89 -11.95
C VAL A 257 -7.83 -13.06 -11.86
N ASP A 258 -7.25 -13.56 -12.95
CA ASP A 258 -5.84 -13.84 -13.04
C ASP A 258 -5.13 -12.71 -13.81
N GLY A 259 -3.81 -12.76 -13.83
CA GLY A 259 -2.99 -11.80 -14.54
C GLY A 259 -2.22 -12.45 -15.65
N THR A 260 -2.48 -12.05 -16.90
CA THR A 260 -1.71 -12.61 -18.02
C THR A 260 -0.22 -12.31 -17.93
N ASN A 261 0.22 -11.17 -17.36
CA ASN A 261 1.64 -10.75 -17.37
C ASN A 261 2.08 -9.70 -16.33
N SER A 262 1.31 -9.41 -15.26
CA SER A 262 1.67 -8.33 -14.32
C SER A 262 1.97 -8.85 -12.91
N VAL A 263 3.23 -8.68 -12.48
CA VAL A 263 3.69 -8.94 -11.09
C VAL A 263 3.08 -7.94 -10.10
N ASN A 264 2.38 -6.90 -10.57
CA ASN A 264 1.91 -5.77 -9.76
C ASN A 264 0.40 -5.71 -9.56
N LEU A 265 -0.33 -6.79 -9.84
CA LEU A 265 -1.78 -6.73 -9.76
C LEU A 265 -2.27 -6.49 -8.33
N PRO A 266 -3.36 -5.73 -8.16
CA PRO A 266 -4.11 -5.73 -6.91
C PRO A 266 -4.56 -7.16 -6.58
N PRO A 267 -4.84 -7.46 -5.30
CA PRO A 267 -5.49 -8.70 -4.91
C PRO A 267 -6.66 -9.07 -5.82
N GLY A 268 -6.77 -10.35 -6.21
CA GLY A 268 -7.85 -10.79 -7.11
C GLY A 268 -9.25 -10.41 -6.62
N ARG A 269 -9.46 -10.40 -5.29
CA ARG A 269 -10.73 -9.96 -4.66
C ARG A 269 -11.11 -8.51 -4.97
N ILE A 270 -10.14 -7.64 -5.23
CA ILE A 270 -10.38 -6.26 -5.66
C ILE A 270 -10.80 -6.24 -7.12
N LEU A 271 -10.08 -7.00 -7.96
CA LEU A 271 -10.30 -7.08 -9.41
C LEU A 271 -11.59 -7.82 -9.79
N GLN A 272 -12.16 -8.60 -8.88
CA GLN A 272 -13.46 -9.28 -9.02
C GLN A 272 -14.67 -8.34 -8.93
N SER A 273 -14.44 -7.05 -8.77
CA SER A 273 -15.48 -6.04 -8.69
C SER A 273 -15.04 -4.72 -9.32
N ALA A 274 -16.01 -3.98 -9.85
CA ALA A 274 -15.78 -2.62 -10.32
C ALA A 274 -17.03 -1.76 -10.18
N LEU A 275 -16.82 -0.46 -9.97
CA LEU A 275 -17.85 0.56 -10.02
C LEU A 275 -17.94 1.15 -11.44
N THR A 276 -19.16 1.39 -11.91
CA THR A 276 -19.40 1.96 -13.24
C THR A 276 -20.52 3.00 -13.22
N PHE A 277 -20.42 3.97 -14.13
CA PHE A 277 -21.35 5.08 -14.28
C PHE A 277 -21.73 5.25 -15.75
N SER A 278 -23.00 5.53 -16.05
CA SER A 278 -23.48 5.71 -17.42
C SER A 278 -22.83 6.91 -18.12
N THR A 279 -22.44 7.94 -17.35
CA THR A 279 -21.85 9.19 -17.84
C THR A 279 -20.32 9.16 -17.97
N GLY A 280 -19.66 8.02 -17.68
CA GLY A 280 -18.20 7.93 -17.57
C GLY A 280 -17.70 7.99 -16.12
N PHE A 281 -16.44 7.62 -15.91
CA PHE A 281 -15.82 7.53 -14.59
C PHE A 281 -14.85 8.69 -14.37
N GLN A 282 -14.92 9.38 -13.23
CA GLN A 282 -14.00 10.46 -12.88
C GLN A 282 -13.27 10.14 -11.58
N LEU A 283 -11.95 10.30 -11.61
CA LEU A 283 -11.06 10.26 -10.46
C LEU A 283 -10.56 11.67 -10.21
N THR A 284 -10.66 12.12 -8.96
CA THR A 284 -10.15 13.45 -8.56
C THR A 284 -9.16 13.27 -7.42
N LEU A 285 -7.93 13.73 -7.64
CA LEU A 285 -6.94 13.88 -6.58
C LEU A 285 -6.84 15.36 -6.19
N SER A 286 -7.47 15.74 -5.08
CA SER A 286 -7.55 17.14 -4.62
C SER A 286 -6.40 17.59 -3.72
N SER A 287 -5.46 16.70 -3.37
CA SER A 287 -4.28 17.00 -2.55
C SER A 287 -3.02 17.27 -3.39
N GLY A 288 -3.18 17.51 -4.69
CA GLY A 288 -2.08 17.70 -5.61
C GLY A 288 -1.25 18.93 -5.27
N GLU A 289 -0.02 18.73 -4.77
CA GLU A 289 0.93 19.83 -4.60
C GLU A 289 1.20 20.50 -5.95
N VAL A 290 0.77 21.75 -6.11
CA VAL A 290 0.95 22.50 -7.37
C VAL A 290 2.43 22.51 -7.78
N GLY A 291 2.70 22.20 -9.05
CA GLY A 291 4.07 22.09 -9.58
C GLY A 291 4.72 20.73 -9.36
N ARG A 292 4.01 19.75 -8.79
CA ARG A 292 4.44 18.35 -8.75
C ARG A 292 3.84 17.53 -9.87
N THR A 293 4.42 16.36 -10.11
CA THR A 293 3.93 15.38 -11.08
C THR A 293 3.58 14.09 -10.36
N TYR A 294 2.45 13.51 -10.75
CA TYR A 294 1.93 12.25 -10.22
C TYR A 294 1.85 11.22 -11.34
N VAL A 295 2.17 9.97 -10.99
CA VAL A 295 1.97 8.79 -11.82
C VAL A 295 0.79 8.03 -11.26
N PHE A 296 -0.22 7.77 -12.09
CA PHE A 296 -1.37 6.95 -11.74
C PHE A 296 -1.26 5.61 -12.45
N VAL A 297 -1.48 4.52 -11.71
CA VAL A 297 -1.63 3.18 -12.26
C VAL A 297 -3.09 2.78 -12.09
N LEU A 298 -3.80 2.71 -13.21
CA LEU A 298 -5.21 2.34 -13.27
C LEU A 298 -5.31 0.84 -13.56
N TYR A 299 -6.04 0.10 -12.74
CA TYR A 299 -6.18 -1.35 -12.86
C TYR A 299 -7.56 -1.74 -13.37
N PHE A 300 -7.59 -2.67 -14.31
CA PHE A 300 -8.80 -3.14 -14.98
C PHE A 300 -8.80 -4.67 -15.10
N ALA A 301 -9.98 -5.25 -15.08
CA ALA A 301 -10.23 -6.62 -15.50
C ALA A 301 -11.64 -6.70 -16.08
N GLU A 302 -11.81 -7.23 -17.30
CA GLU A 302 -13.15 -7.34 -17.88
C GLU A 302 -13.89 -8.51 -17.23
N ILE A 303 -14.75 -8.19 -16.27
CA ILE A 303 -15.50 -9.16 -15.46
C ILE A 303 -16.98 -9.26 -15.86
N ASN A 304 -17.45 -8.43 -16.79
CA ASN A 304 -18.83 -8.50 -17.28
C ASN A 304 -18.97 -9.61 -18.33
N GLU A 305 -19.77 -10.63 -18.04
CA GLU A 305 -20.05 -11.75 -18.94
C GLU A 305 -20.66 -11.34 -20.29
N SER A 306 -21.26 -10.16 -20.36
CA SER A 306 -21.84 -9.62 -21.61
C SER A 306 -20.78 -9.08 -22.57
N VAL A 307 -19.56 -8.81 -22.08
CA VAL A 307 -18.40 -8.44 -22.89
C VAL A 307 -17.64 -9.70 -23.28
N THR A 308 -17.78 -10.09 -24.54
CA THR A 308 -17.33 -11.37 -25.10
C THR A 308 -16.29 -11.22 -26.19
N ALA A 309 -16.02 -9.99 -26.65
CA ALA A 309 -15.03 -9.70 -27.68
C ALA A 309 -14.48 -8.26 -27.56
N LYS A 310 -13.31 -8.05 -28.15
CA LYS A 310 -12.74 -6.72 -28.37
C LYS A 310 -13.70 -5.79 -29.13
N GLY A 311 -13.64 -4.51 -28.83
CA GLY A 311 -14.44 -3.41 -29.38
C GLY A 311 -15.73 -3.15 -28.62
N GLN A 312 -16.19 -4.07 -27.76
CA GLN A 312 -17.47 -3.93 -27.07
C GLN A 312 -17.42 -2.93 -25.91
N ARG A 313 -16.31 -2.86 -25.18
CA ARG A 313 -16.07 -1.82 -24.18
C ARG A 313 -14.82 -1.04 -24.54
N THR A 314 -15.01 0.15 -25.07
CA THR A 314 -13.93 1.04 -25.47
C THR A 314 -14.15 2.44 -24.89
N PHE A 315 -13.07 3.06 -24.41
CA PHE A 315 -13.15 4.37 -23.78
C PHE A 315 -11.84 5.14 -23.92
N ASN A 316 -11.92 6.45 -23.77
CA ASN A 316 -10.76 7.32 -23.69
C ASN A 316 -10.42 7.63 -22.24
N ILE A 317 -9.15 7.94 -22.00
CA ILE A 317 -8.65 8.47 -20.75
C ILE A 317 -8.15 9.89 -21.02
N GLU A 318 -8.67 10.84 -20.27
CA GLU A 318 -8.24 12.24 -20.29
C GLU A 318 -7.64 12.61 -18.94
N VAL A 319 -6.55 13.37 -18.94
CA VAL A 319 -5.96 13.95 -17.74
C VAL A 319 -6.08 15.46 -17.83
N ASN A 320 -6.77 16.08 -16.88
CA ASN A 320 -7.08 17.51 -16.86
C ASN A 320 -7.69 18.01 -18.19
N GLY A 321 -8.59 17.21 -18.78
CA GLY A 321 -9.27 17.52 -20.05
C GLY A 321 -8.42 17.32 -21.31
N VAL A 322 -7.21 16.75 -21.19
CA VAL A 322 -6.35 16.43 -22.34
C VAL A 322 -6.36 14.91 -22.56
N LEU A 323 -6.70 14.49 -23.78
CA LEU A 323 -6.68 13.07 -24.19
C LEU A 323 -5.28 12.48 -24.03
N TYR A 324 -5.18 11.39 -23.28
CA TYR A 324 -3.92 10.73 -22.96
C TYR A 324 -3.60 9.58 -23.93
N ASN A 325 -4.59 8.78 -24.27
CA ASN A 325 -4.47 7.66 -25.22
C ASN A 325 -4.75 8.14 -26.66
N THR A 326 -3.84 8.90 -27.26
CA THR A 326 -4.07 9.55 -28.56
C THR A 326 -4.03 8.61 -29.76
N GLU A 327 -3.39 7.44 -29.63
CA GLU A 327 -3.25 6.48 -30.74
C GLU A 327 -4.48 5.58 -30.90
N GLU A 328 -5.02 5.10 -29.79
CA GLU A 328 -6.15 4.17 -29.77
C GLU A 328 -6.97 4.28 -28.46
N PRO A 329 -8.29 4.05 -28.51
CA PRO A 329 -9.12 3.86 -27.32
C PRO A 329 -8.62 2.70 -26.46
N ILE A 330 -8.86 2.79 -25.16
CA ILE A 330 -8.65 1.68 -24.23
C ILE A 330 -9.72 0.63 -24.47
N ASP A 331 -9.28 -0.60 -24.73
CA ASP A 331 -10.08 -1.81 -24.73
C ASP A 331 -9.50 -2.77 -23.69
N VAL A 332 -10.24 -3.03 -22.62
CA VAL A 332 -9.78 -3.90 -21.53
C VAL A 332 -9.67 -5.35 -22.00
N PHE A 333 -10.62 -5.82 -22.81
CA PHE A 333 -10.65 -7.21 -23.28
C PHE A 333 -9.46 -7.50 -24.20
N ASP A 334 -9.12 -6.56 -25.10
CA ASP A 334 -7.97 -6.69 -25.99
C ASP A 334 -6.63 -6.59 -25.21
N ARG A 335 -6.52 -5.60 -24.31
CA ARG A 335 -5.29 -5.38 -23.51
C ARG A 335 -5.01 -6.47 -22.49
N ALA A 336 -6.04 -7.05 -21.88
CA ALA A 336 -5.90 -8.15 -20.93
C ALA A 336 -5.80 -9.52 -21.62
N VAL A 337 -6.05 -9.58 -22.94
CA VAL A 337 -6.08 -10.83 -23.73
C VAL A 337 -7.23 -11.76 -23.32
N GLY A 338 -8.36 -11.19 -22.91
CA GLY A 338 -9.58 -11.93 -22.59
C GLY A 338 -10.39 -11.35 -21.42
N ALA A 339 -11.51 -12.01 -21.14
CA ALA A 339 -12.29 -11.78 -19.93
C ALA A 339 -11.61 -12.43 -18.71
N TYR A 340 -11.83 -11.84 -17.53
CA TYR A 340 -11.24 -12.27 -16.25
C TYR A 340 -9.71 -12.25 -16.19
N GLU A 341 -9.09 -11.58 -17.15
CA GLU A 341 -7.68 -11.26 -17.11
C GLU A 341 -7.52 -9.80 -16.71
N ALA A 342 -6.53 -9.52 -15.87
CA ALA A 342 -6.25 -8.18 -15.39
C ALA A 342 -5.13 -7.51 -16.17
N THR A 343 -5.27 -6.19 -16.34
CA THR A 343 -4.29 -5.32 -16.97
C THR A 343 -4.22 -3.99 -16.23
N SER A 344 -3.21 -3.19 -16.57
CA SER A 344 -3.04 -1.85 -16.00
C SER A 344 -2.69 -0.84 -17.08
N TYR A 345 -3.12 0.40 -16.89
CA TYR A 345 -2.76 1.53 -17.73
C TYR A 345 -2.17 2.65 -16.89
N THR A 346 -1.00 3.16 -17.28
CA THR A 346 -0.31 4.21 -16.53
C THR A 346 -0.54 5.56 -17.17
N VAL A 347 -0.97 6.55 -16.38
CA VAL A 347 -1.08 7.95 -16.81
C VAL A 347 -0.27 8.87 -15.92
N ILE A 348 0.14 10.01 -16.45
CA ILE A 348 0.91 11.01 -15.73
C ILE A 348 0.14 12.32 -15.75
N GLY A 349 -0.01 12.93 -14.57
CA GLY A 349 -0.73 14.19 -14.39
C GLY A 349 0.03 15.14 -13.49
N SER A 350 -0.20 16.44 -13.67
CA SER A 350 0.27 17.47 -12.73
C SER A 350 -0.94 18.27 -12.27
N PRO A 351 -0.99 18.74 -11.01
CA PRO A 351 -2.15 19.45 -10.49
C PRO A 351 -2.44 20.71 -11.30
N SER A 352 -3.72 20.94 -11.57
CA SER A 352 -4.22 22.22 -12.07
C SER A 352 -3.95 23.35 -11.08
N PRO A 353 -4.14 24.63 -11.45
CA PRO A 353 -3.99 25.75 -10.52
C PRO A 353 -4.87 25.66 -9.26
N ASN A 354 -5.93 24.85 -9.28
CA ASN A 354 -6.81 24.59 -8.14
C ASN A 354 -6.28 23.49 -7.20
N GLY A 355 -5.11 22.91 -7.48
CA GLY A 355 -4.52 21.81 -6.68
C GLY A 355 -5.08 20.43 -7.01
N GLU A 356 -5.87 20.30 -8.09
CA GLU A 356 -6.54 19.05 -8.44
C GLU A 356 -5.97 18.40 -9.70
N ILE A 357 -5.87 17.08 -9.70
CA ILE A 357 -5.68 16.27 -10.91
C ILE A 357 -6.98 15.52 -11.16
N ILE A 358 -7.52 15.67 -12.37
CA ILE A 358 -8.75 15.01 -12.80
C ILE A 358 -8.39 13.99 -13.87
N VAL A 359 -8.68 12.71 -13.63
CA VAL A 359 -8.55 11.63 -14.62
C VAL A 359 -9.96 11.17 -14.99
N ASN A 360 -10.36 11.43 -16.24
CA ASN A 360 -11.67 11.05 -16.77
C ASN A 360 -11.54 9.84 -17.67
N LEU A 361 -12.43 8.87 -17.51
CA LEU A 361 -12.65 7.78 -18.44
C LEU A 361 -13.98 8.05 -19.15
N THR A 362 -13.94 8.23 -20.46
CA THR A 362 -15.11 8.64 -21.27
C THR A 362 -15.43 7.59 -22.32
N THR A 363 -16.69 7.14 -22.35
CA THR A 363 -17.20 6.20 -23.34
C THR A 363 -17.04 6.77 -24.74
N ILE A 364 -16.52 5.98 -25.69
CA ILE A 364 -16.56 6.37 -27.10
C ILE A 364 -17.90 5.96 -27.73
N ASN A 365 -18.35 6.68 -28.76
CA ASN A 365 -19.67 6.47 -29.37
C ASN A 365 -19.94 5.05 -29.88
N SER A 366 -18.91 4.30 -30.27
CA SER A 366 -19.04 2.92 -30.74
C SER A 366 -19.04 1.87 -29.62
N SER A 367 -18.77 2.27 -28.38
CA SER A 367 -18.73 1.36 -27.23
C SER A 367 -20.15 0.97 -26.82
N LEU A 368 -20.34 -0.32 -26.54
CA LEU A 368 -21.61 -0.87 -26.05
C LEU A 368 -21.73 -0.79 -24.53
N PHE A 369 -20.61 -0.65 -23.83
CA PHE A 369 -20.55 -0.62 -22.37
C PHE A 369 -19.78 0.61 -21.86
N PRO A 370 -20.15 1.17 -20.70
CA PRO A 370 -19.46 2.30 -20.08
C PRO A 370 -18.04 1.93 -19.60
N PRO A 371 -17.14 2.90 -19.36
CA PRO A 371 -15.88 2.64 -18.71
C PRO A 371 -16.07 2.26 -17.22
N PHE A 372 -15.06 1.62 -16.66
CA PHE A 372 -14.95 1.32 -15.24
C PHE A 372 -13.48 1.32 -14.86
N VAL A 373 -13.18 1.37 -13.57
CA VAL A 373 -11.85 1.09 -13.02
C VAL A 373 -12.02 0.24 -11.76
N ALA A 374 -11.16 -0.75 -11.57
CA ALA A 374 -11.26 -1.64 -10.41
C ALA A 374 -10.45 -1.11 -9.22
N ALA A 375 -9.28 -0.54 -9.50
CA ALA A 375 -8.40 0.02 -8.48
C ALA A 375 -7.46 1.07 -9.09
N VAL A 376 -6.93 1.95 -8.24
CA VAL A 376 -5.98 2.99 -8.63
C VAL A 376 -4.88 3.12 -7.59
N GLU A 377 -3.64 3.24 -8.07
CA GLU A 377 -2.54 3.79 -7.28
C GLU A 377 -2.13 5.14 -7.85
N SER A 378 -1.86 6.12 -6.99
CA SER A 378 -1.19 7.35 -7.38
C SER A 378 0.13 7.50 -6.64
N PHE A 379 1.16 7.93 -7.35
CA PHE A 379 2.49 8.14 -6.84
C PHE A 379 2.96 9.54 -7.15
N LEU A 380 3.29 10.30 -6.13
CA LEU A 380 3.97 11.58 -6.27
C LEU A 380 5.44 11.34 -6.63
N LEU A 381 5.88 11.94 -7.73
CA LEU A 381 7.27 11.94 -8.14
C LEU A 381 8.04 12.87 -7.20
N ASN A 382 8.90 12.28 -6.36
CA ASN A 382 9.81 13.08 -5.56
C ASN A 382 10.91 13.66 -6.47
N ASN A 383 11.29 14.91 -6.22
CA ASN A 383 12.37 15.59 -6.96
C ASN A 383 13.77 15.25 -6.42
N VAL A 384 13.88 14.23 -5.56
CA VAL A 384 15.18 13.74 -5.07
C VAL A 384 15.93 13.17 -6.27
N THR A 385 16.71 14.05 -6.88
CA THR A 385 17.80 13.71 -7.77
C THR A 385 19.02 13.57 -6.88
N SER A 386 19.80 12.51 -7.07
CA SER A 386 20.95 12.09 -6.26
C SER A 386 22.15 13.05 -6.30
N SER A 387 21.94 14.38 -6.36
CA SER A 387 22.99 15.38 -6.52
C SER A 387 22.83 16.68 -5.74
N ALA A 388 22.15 16.66 -4.59
CA ALA A 388 22.28 17.69 -3.55
C ALA A 388 21.98 16.96 -2.24
N PHE A 389 22.94 16.61 -1.39
CA PHE A 389 23.75 17.54 -0.60
C PHE A 389 25.18 17.02 -0.46
N SER A 390 26.16 17.86 -0.83
CA SER A 390 27.53 17.70 -0.34
C SER A 390 27.53 17.89 1.17
N SER A 391 28.19 16.96 1.87
CA SER A 391 28.64 17.09 3.25
C SER A 391 29.25 18.47 3.53
N SER A 392 28.60 19.22 4.40
CA SER A 392 29.13 20.32 5.20
C SER A 392 28.10 20.50 6.32
N ASP A 393 28.36 20.14 7.58
CA ASP A 393 29.51 20.55 8.36
C ASP A 393 29.97 19.48 9.36
N ASP A 394 31.28 19.19 9.33
CA ASP A 394 32.05 18.90 10.54
C ASP A 394 32.20 20.23 11.31
N GLY A 395 31.83 20.22 12.59
CA GLY A 395 32.02 21.32 13.54
C GLY A 395 31.73 20.89 14.96
#